data_AF-A0A670ZWV7-F1
#
_entry.id   AF-A0A670ZWV7-F1
#
_cell.length_a   1.000
_cell.length_b   1.000
_cell.length_c   1.000
_cell.angle_alpha   90.00
_cell.angle_beta   90.00
_cell.angle_gamma   90.00
#
_symmetry.space_group_name_H-M   'P 1'
#
loop_
_entity.id
_entity.type
_entity.pdbx_description
1 polymer ?
#
loop_
_entity_poly.entity_id
_entity_poly.type
_entity_poly.pdbx_seq_one_letter_code
_entity_poly.pdbx_strand_id
1 'polypeptide(L)'
;MADIPRDSMKWHLFTRNRDVTYRIPALIYRPAETIFLAFVEERSSPRDEHAKGLVMRCGLKEGLSTAGLPNHRTMNPCPVYDKKNDVVFLFFICVRDGISEQHQIRTRRNAVRLGYISNEGGSRHWSSMTDLTEQVMGDDEAQKWATFAVGPGHGVQLSSGRLVIPAYAYYVHKSWLGYSFPWWVKPHCFSFYSDDGGQTWARSELLKALKTTECQMAEVTGKDNRQVLYCNARSLHKFRAEAYSADSGCHFADHALCKQLCELPSGCQGSITEASPSSASCFGVQCSIEIKNLNS
;
A
#
# COMPACT_ATOMS: atom_id res chain seq x y z
N MET A 1 -25.44 2.56 -1.84
CA MET A 1 -24.78 2.69 -0.53
C MET A 1 -25.36 1.58 0.32
N ALA A 2 -24.56 0.62 0.77
CA ALA A 2 -25.05 -0.39 1.70
C ALA A 2 -25.40 0.32 3.01
N ASP A 3 -26.61 0.06 3.53
CA ASP A 3 -27.04 0.59 4.83
C ASP A 3 -26.07 0.12 5.90
N ILE A 4 -25.48 1.08 6.62
CA ILE A 4 -24.61 0.79 7.76
C ILE A 4 -25.50 0.16 8.86
N PRO A 5 -25.19 -1.04 9.37
CA PRO A 5 -26.01 -1.70 10.39
C PRO A 5 -26.21 -0.80 11.62
N ARG A 6 -27.40 -0.84 12.23
CA ARG A 6 -27.79 0.01 13.37
C ARG A 6 -26.88 -0.10 14.60
N ASP A 7 -26.07 -1.16 14.69
CA ASP A 7 -25.08 -1.39 15.77
C ASP A 7 -23.64 -0.99 15.40
N SER A 8 -23.42 -0.21 14.33
CA SER A 8 -22.08 0.25 13.98
C SER A 8 -21.56 1.27 15.02
N MET A 9 -20.55 0.88 15.79
CA MET A 9 -19.85 1.81 16.67
C MET A 9 -18.71 2.49 15.93
N LYS A 10 -18.73 3.83 15.84
CA LYS A 10 -17.66 4.63 15.22
C LYS A 10 -16.71 5.17 16.27
N TRP A 11 -15.42 4.89 16.10
CA TRP A 11 -14.36 5.39 16.96
C TRP A 11 -13.39 6.27 16.17
N HIS A 12 -13.05 7.42 16.73
CA HIS A 12 -12.01 8.29 16.19
C HIS A 12 -10.66 7.85 16.77
N LEU A 13 -9.92 7.03 16.02
CA LEU A 13 -8.60 6.57 16.44
C LEU A 13 -7.53 7.66 16.29
N PHE A 14 -7.61 8.54 15.30
CA PHE A 14 -6.67 9.63 15.13
C PHE A 14 -7.43 10.91 14.84
N THR A 15 -7.17 11.95 15.64
CA THR A 15 -7.83 13.25 15.53
C THR A 15 -6.78 14.33 15.35
N ARG A 16 -6.98 15.18 14.34
CA ARG A 16 -6.12 16.33 14.09
C ARG A 16 -6.01 17.20 15.35
N ASN A 17 -4.78 17.60 15.70
CA ASN A 17 -4.51 18.63 16.69
C ASN A 17 -3.93 19.88 15.98
N ARG A 18 -3.55 20.93 16.72
CA ARG A 18 -3.10 22.20 16.10
C ARG A 18 -1.85 22.03 15.22
N ASP A 19 -0.93 21.16 15.63
CA ASP A 19 0.42 21.05 15.01
C ASP A 19 0.60 19.75 14.22
N VAL A 20 -0.36 18.84 14.30
CA VAL A 20 -0.28 17.49 13.74
C VAL A 20 -1.52 17.17 12.92
N THR A 21 -1.28 16.72 11.69
CA THR A 21 -2.27 16.16 10.76
C THR A 21 -1.97 14.69 10.54
N TYR A 22 -3.00 13.85 10.58
CA TYR A 22 -2.88 12.42 10.29
C TYR A 22 -3.46 12.13 8.91
N ARG A 23 -2.75 11.38 8.06
CA ARG A 23 -3.23 10.94 6.74
C ARG A 23 -2.70 9.55 6.40
N ILE A 24 -3.28 8.97 5.35
CA ILE A 24 -2.84 7.69 4.78
C ILE A 24 -2.99 6.54 5.79
N PRO A 25 -4.25 6.08 6.01
CA PRO A 25 -4.52 5.02 6.97
C PRO A 25 -4.10 3.65 6.42
N ALA A 26 -3.67 2.80 7.33
CA ALA A 26 -3.40 1.39 7.11
C ALA A 26 -3.97 0.60 8.29
N LEU A 27 -4.58 -0.54 8.01
CA LEU A 27 -5.23 -1.37 9.02
C LEU A 27 -4.93 -2.83 8.73
N ILE A 28 -4.49 -3.57 9.74
CA ILE A 28 -4.31 -5.02 9.64
C ILE A 28 -4.93 -5.70 10.86
N TYR A 29 -5.60 -6.82 10.62
CA TYR A 29 -6.13 -7.67 11.67
C TYR A 29 -5.13 -8.78 11.98
N ARG A 30 -4.87 -9.01 13.26
CA ARG A 30 -4.06 -10.14 13.74
C ARG A 30 -4.97 -11.11 14.51
N PRO A 31 -5.40 -12.21 13.87
CA PRO A 31 -6.32 -13.19 14.45
C PRO A 31 -5.81 -13.83 15.75
N ALA A 32 -4.49 -14.08 15.86
CA ALA A 32 -3.90 -14.74 17.02
C ALA A 32 -4.24 -14.06 18.37
N GLU A 33 -4.40 -12.72 18.35
CA GLU A 33 -4.75 -11.92 19.53
C GLU A 33 -6.12 -11.26 19.42
N THR A 34 -6.84 -11.47 18.32
CA THR A 34 -8.12 -10.80 18.03
C THR A 34 -8.00 -9.27 18.10
N ILE A 35 -6.91 -8.71 17.56
CA ILE A 35 -6.63 -7.27 17.58
C ILE A 35 -6.48 -6.67 16.19
N PHE A 36 -6.79 -5.37 16.10
CA PHE A 36 -6.46 -4.54 14.95
C PHE A 36 -5.29 -3.62 15.26
N LEU A 37 -4.34 -3.55 14.34
CA LEU A 37 -3.27 -2.55 14.35
C LEU A 37 -3.60 -1.50 13.29
N ALA A 38 -3.81 -0.27 13.74
CA ALA A 38 -4.09 0.88 12.89
C ALA A 38 -2.84 1.75 12.77
N PHE A 39 -2.36 1.96 11.55
CA PHE A 39 -1.21 2.80 11.24
C PHE A 39 -1.67 4.04 10.46
N VAL A 40 -0.94 5.14 10.65
CA VAL A 40 -1.19 6.39 9.91
C VAL A 40 0.10 7.20 9.79
N GLU A 41 0.20 8.01 8.75
CA GLU A 41 1.26 9.03 8.69
C GLU A 41 0.95 10.18 9.64
N GLU A 42 1.95 10.56 10.42
CA GLU A 42 1.96 11.82 11.15
C GLU A 42 2.63 12.91 10.30
N ARG A 43 1.95 14.05 10.14
CA ARG A 43 2.39 15.16 9.29
C ARG A 43 2.30 16.51 10.02
N SER A 44 3.15 17.48 9.69
CA SER A 44 2.99 18.87 10.18
C SER A 44 1.91 19.64 9.44
N SER A 45 1.50 19.21 8.25
CA SER A 45 0.36 19.76 7.53
C SER A 45 -0.25 18.74 6.56
N PRO A 46 -1.38 19.03 5.89
CA PRO A 46 -1.98 18.12 4.93
C PRO A 46 -1.13 17.76 3.71
N ARG A 47 -0.05 18.52 3.43
CA ARG A 47 0.85 18.31 2.28
C ARG A 47 1.63 17.01 2.41
N ASP A 48 1.86 16.33 1.29
CA ASP A 48 2.57 15.05 1.26
C ASP A 48 4.04 15.20 1.65
N GLU A 49 4.68 16.31 1.30
CA GLU A 49 6.09 16.55 1.67
C GLU A 49 6.30 16.84 3.16
N HIS A 50 5.23 17.01 3.92
CA HIS A 50 5.26 17.34 5.35
C HIS A 50 5.03 16.13 6.25
N ALA A 51 5.05 14.92 5.70
CA ALA A 51 5.12 13.69 6.48
C ALA A 51 6.39 13.67 7.33
N LYS A 52 6.27 13.18 8.57
CA LYS A 52 7.37 13.04 9.52
C LYS A 52 7.69 11.58 9.78
N GLY A 53 6.66 10.79 10.08
CA GLY A 53 6.81 9.40 10.49
C GLY A 53 5.49 8.67 10.50
N LEU A 54 5.54 7.42 10.95
CA LEU A 54 4.38 6.56 11.10
C LEU A 54 4.06 6.39 12.59
N VAL A 55 2.78 6.47 12.92
CA VAL A 55 2.29 6.16 14.26
C VAL A 55 1.28 5.02 14.17
N MET A 56 1.19 4.25 15.24
CA MET A 56 0.32 3.08 15.37
C MET A 56 -0.58 3.22 16.60
N ARG A 57 -1.82 2.71 16.49
CA ARG A 57 -2.70 2.42 17.61
C ARG A 57 -3.16 0.97 17.59
N CYS A 58 -3.17 0.36 18.78
CA CYS A 58 -3.80 -0.93 19.04
C CYS A 58 -4.88 -0.69 20.12
N GLY A 59 -6.13 -0.54 19.69
CA GLY A 59 -7.19 0.00 20.55
C GLY A 59 -6.86 1.43 21.02
N LEU A 60 -6.87 1.68 22.32
CA LEU A 60 -6.50 2.98 22.93
C LEU A 60 -4.99 3.13 23.21
N LYS A 61 -4.19 2.11 22.94
CA LYS A 61 -2.73 2.15 23.18
C LYS A 61 -2.02 2.69 21.95
N GLU A 62 -1.17 3.70 22.15
CA GLU A 62 -0.31 4.27 21.11
C GLU A 62 1.05 3.57 21.06
N GLY A 63 1.64 3.52 19.87
CA GLY A 63 2.99 3.03 19.64
C GLY A 63 3.54 3.43 18.27
N LEU A 64 4.80 3.07 18.02
CA LEU A 64 5.64 3.30 16.84
C LEU A 64 6.47 4.60 16.82
N SER A 65 7.78 4.46 17.10
CA SER A 65 8.78 5.53 17.15
C SER A 65 10.09 5.23 16.40
N THR A 66 10.17 4.09 15.70
CA THR A 66 11.43 3.55 15.12
C THR A 66 11.38 3.30 13.61
N ALA A 67 10.31 3.71 12.92
CA ALA A 67 10.14 3.47 11.48
C ALA A 67 10.72 4.62 10.64
N GLY A 68 11.87 4.42 9.99
CA GLY A 68 12.39 5.36 9.01
C GLY A 68 13.92 5.42 8.90
N LEU A 69 14.39 6.40 8.12
CA LEU A 69 15.81 6.73 7.95
C LEU A 69 16.08 8.19 8.33
N PRO A 70 17.28 8.53 8.84
CA PRO A 70 17.67 9.93 9.07
C PRO A 70 17.59 10.76 7.78
N ASN A 71 17.13 12.01 7.88
CA ASN A 71 16.97 12.95 6.75
C ASN A 71 16.01 12.45 5.64
N HIS A 72 15.07 11.59 6.01
CA HIS A 72 13.99 11.12 5.16
C HIS A 72 12.67 11.22 5.92
N ARG A 73 11.59 11.47 5.18
CA ARG A 73 10.23 11.29 5.66
C ARG A 73 9.74 9.87 5.38
N THR A 74 9.10 9.26 6.37
CA THR A 74 8.48 7.94 6.24
C THR A 74 7.01 8.08 5.83
N MET A 75 6.60 7.38 4.78
CA MET A 75 5.28 7.52 4.14
C MET A 75 4.69 6.17 3.70
N ASN A 76 3.40 6.17 3.37
CA ASN A 76 2.64 5.06 2.79
C ASN A 76 2.75 3.74 3.59
N PRO A 77 2.24 3.70 4.84
CA PRO A 77 2.19 2.46 5.59
C PRO A 77 1.40 1.38 4.85
N CYS A 78 1.95 0.17 4.77
CA CYS A 78 1.34 -0.98 4.15
C CYS A 78 1.68 -2.26 4.94
N PRO A 79 0.95 -2.56 6.03
CA PRO A 79 1.10 -3.80 6.77
C PRO A 79 0.65 -5.03 5.98
N VAL A 80 1.34 -6.15 6.19
CA VAL A 80 0.91 -7.50 5.81
C VAL A 80 1.12 -8.43 7.00
N TYR A 81 0.22 -9.39 7.19
CA TYR A 81 0.32 -10.39 8.25
C TYR A 81 0.63 -11.76 7.66
N ASP A 82 1.78 -12.33 8.06
CA ASP A 82 2.14 -13.71 7.82
C ASP A 82 1.54 -14.60 8.91
N LYS A 83 0.45 -15.28 8.57
CA LYS A 83 -0.29 -16.17 9.47
C LYS A 83 0.52 -17.39 9.89
N LYS A 84 1.42 -17.87 9.03
CA LYS A 84 2.19 -19.10 9.28
C LYS A 84 3.23 -18.89 10.37
N ASN A 85 3.91 -17.74 10.32
CA ASN A 85 5.00 -17.41 11.23
C ASN A 85 4.57 -16.44 12.35
N ASP A 86 3.31 -16.00 12.35
CA ASP A 86 2.76 -14.98 13.27
C ASP A 86 3.60 -13.68 13.29
N VAL A 87 3.88 -13.16 12.09
CA VAL A 87 4.67 -11.93 11.90
C VAL A 87 3.84 -10.87 11.19
N VAL A 88 3.83 -9.65 11.73
CA VAL A 88 3.34 -8.47 11.01
C VAL A 88 4.53 -7.74 10.43
N PHE A 89 4.58 -7.58 9.11
CA PHE A 89 5.51 -6.69 8.44
C PHE A 89 4.80 -5.37 8.15
N LEU A 90 5.40 -4.23 8.50
CA LEU A 90 4.94 -2.91 8.12
C LEU A 90 5.86 -2.35 7.04
N PHE A 91 5.41 -2.37 5.79
CA PHE A 91 6.13 -1.74 4.68
C PHE A 91 5.85 -0.24 4.63
N PHE A 92 6.83 0.50 4.15
CA PHE A 92 6.74 1.95 3.93
C PHE A 92 7.83 2.42 2.97
N ILE A 93 7.70 3.65 2.49
CA ILE A 93 8.77 4.33 1.78
C ILE A 93 9.42 5.41 2.64
N CYS A 94 10.73 5.58 2.47
CA CYS A 94 11.48 6.70 3.01
C CYS A 94 11.91 7.59 1.85
N VAL A 95 11.48 8.84 1.82
CA VAL A 95 11.84 9.79 0.75
C VAL A 95 12.72 10.87 1.32
N ARG A 96 13.85 11.16 0.65
CA ARG A 96 14.78 12.21 1.10
C ARG A 96 14.07 13.54 1.29
N ASP A 97 14.38 14.21 2.39
CA ASP A 97 13.77 15.50 2.74
C ASP A 97 14.02 16.56 1.65
N GLY A 98 13.03 17.42 1.45
CA GLY A 98 13.06 18.47 0.42
C GLY A 98 12.84 17.99 -1.02
N ILE A 99 12.79 16.68 -1.28
CA ILE A 99 12.55 16.13 -2.63
C ILE A 99 11.09 15.67 -2.78
N SER A 100 10.30 16.38 -3.60
CA SER A 100 8.91 16.00 -3.90
C SER A 100 8.80 14.90 -4.96
N GLU A 101 7.66 14.18 -5.01
CA GLU A 101 7.36 13.21 -6.08
C GLU A 101 7.46 13.86 -7.46
N GLN A 102 6.89 15.06 -7.60
CA GLN A 102 6.91 15.81 -8.85
C GLN A 102 8.33 16.20 -9.27
N HIS A 103 9.23 16.50 -8.33
CA HIS A 103 10.64 16.74 -8.61
C HIS A 103 11.29 15.48 -9.18
N GLN A 104 11.10 14.33 -8.54
CA GLN A 104 11.64 13.04 -8.99
C GLN A 104 11.13 12.66 -10.38
N ILE A 105 9.84 12.85 -10.66
CA ILE A 105 9.25 12.62 -12.00
C ILE A 105 9.89 13.52 -13.07
N ARG A 106 10.10 14.81 -12.77
CA ARG A 106 10.70 15.77 -13.71
C ARG A 106 12.18 15.51 -13.96
N THR A 107 12.94 15.22 -12.90
CA THR A 107 14.39 15.03 -12.98
C THR A 107 14.78 13.60 -13.33
N ARG A 108 13.86 12.65 -13.16
CA ARG A 108 14.05 11.20 -13.31
C ARG A 108 15.12 10.66 -12.35
N ARG A 109 15.19 11.28 -11.17
CA ARG A 109 16.11 10.91 -10.11
C ARG A 109 15.30 10.39 -8.94
N ASN A 110 15.26 9.07 -8.82
CA ASN A 110 14.61 8.40 -7.73
C ASN A 110 15.37 8.69 -6.41
N ALA A 111 14.63 9.12 -5.40
CA ALA A 111 15.13 9.40 -4.06
C ALA A 111 14.37 8.61 -2.99
N VAL A 112 13.66 7.55 -3.39
CA VAL A 112 12.88 6.66 -2.55
C VAL A 112 13.74 5.48 -2.09
N ARG A 113 13.66 5.18 -0.80
CA ARG A 113 14.08 3.91 -0.20
C ARG A 113 12.84 3.11 0.19
N LEU A 114 12.85 1.81 -0.06
CA LEU A 114 11.82 0.87 0.39
C LEU A 114 12.34 0.16 1.64
N GLY A 115 11.52 0.06 2.69
CA GLY A 115 11.84 -0.82 3.78
C GLY A 115 10.63 -1.29 4.55
N TYR A 116 10.90 -2.13 5.53
CA TYR A 116 9.92 -2.60 6.48
C TYR A 116 10.51 -2.69 7.88
N ILE A 117 9.61 -2.75 8.86
CA ILE A 117 9.88 -3.25 10.20
C ILE A 117 8.96 -4.44 10.46
N SER A 118 9.38 -5.38 11.30
CA SER A 118 8.58 -6.55 11.66
C SER A 118 8.23 -6.56 13.14
N ASN A 119 7.10 -7.18 13.45
CA ASN A 119 6.65 -7.51 14.78
C ASN A 119 6.37 -9.02 14.84
N GLU A 120 7.20 -9.74 15.58
CA GLU A 120 7.09 -11.18 15.75
C GLU A 120 6.31 -11.51 17.01
N GLY A 121 5.36 -12.45 16.90
CA GLY A 121 4.69 -13.06 18.05
C GLY A 121 3.94 -12.07 18.95
N GLY A 122 3.57 -10.89 18.45
CA GLY A 122 2.84 -9.89 19.22
C GLY A 122 3.65 -9.20 20.31
N SER A 123 4.97 -9.24 20.18
CA SER A 123 5.83 -8.46 21.05
C SER A 123 5.42 -6.97 21.00
N ARG A 124 5.71 -6.20 22.05
CA ARG A 124 5.48 -4.75 22.01
C ARG A 124 6.54 -4.00 21.19
N HIS A 125 7.53 -4.73 20.69
CA HIS A 125 8.70 -4.19 20.03
C HIS A 125 8.62 -4.41 18.53
N TRP A 126 9.16 -3.46 17.80
CA TRP A 126 9.34 -3.58 16.35
C TRP A 126 10.83 -3.70 16.08
N SER A 127 11.18 -4.45 15.04
CA SER A 127 12.56 -4.55 14.57
C SER A 127 13.10 -3.16 14.17
N SER A 128 14.42 -3.06 14.02
CA SER A 128 14.99 -1.99 13.21
C SER A 128 14.53 -2.10 11.75
N MET A 129 14.58 -0.99 11.01
CA MET A 129 14.25 -0.98 9.59
C MET A 129 15.19 -1.89 8.80
N THR A 130 14.61 -2.77 7.98
CA THR A 130 15.31 -3.48 6.90
C THR A 130 15.12 -2.68 5.61
N ASP A 131 16.21 -2.26 4.97
CA ASP A 131 16.19 -1.58 3.66
C ASP A 131 16.22 -2.64 2.55
N LEU A 132 15.16 -2.66 1.73
CA LEU A 132 14.98 -3.59 0.62
C LEU A 132 15.34 -2.98 -0.74
N THR A 133 15.73 -1.72 -0.78
CA THR A 133 15.83 -0.95 -2.02
C THR A 133 16.74 -1.64 -3.02
N GLU A 134 17.97 -1.99 -2.65
CA GLU A 134 18.92 -2.62 -3.58
C GLU A 134 18.47 -4.02 -4.01
N GLN A 135 17.80 -4.78 -3.12
CA GLN A 135 17.31 -6.11 -3.44
C GLN A 135 16.23 -6.09 -4.53
N VAL A 136 15.32 -5.12 -4.50
CA VAL A 136 14.16 -5.09 -5.41
C VAL A 136 14.29 -4.04 -6.53
N MET A 137 15.30 -3.17 -6.47
CA MET A 137 15.56 -2.09 -7.43
C MET A 137 16.94 -2.15 -8.09
N GLY A 138 17.70 -3.24 -7.89
CA GLY A 138 19.06 -3.38 -8.41
C GLY A 138 19.17 -3.67 -9.91
N ASP A 139 18.06 -3.88 -10.62
CA ASP A 139 18.05 -4.25 -12.05
C ASP A 139 17.86 -3.05 -13.01
N ASP A 140 18.15 -3.26 -14.29
CA ASP A 140 18.04 -2.25 -15.34
C ASP A 140 16.59 -1.74 -15.56
N GLU A 141 15.58 -2.55 -15.25
CA GLU A 141 14.18 -2.14 -15.37
C GLU A 141 13.80 -1.15 -14.27
N ALA A 142 14.29 -1.35 -13.04
CA ALA A 142 14.08 -0.47 -11.90
C ALA A 142 14.77 0.89 -12.08
N GLN A 143 15.91 0.93 -12.76
CA GLN A 143 16.62 2.17 -13.07
C GLN A 143 15.81 3.12 -13.97
N LYS A 144 14.80 2.60 -14.68
CA LYS A 144 13.87 3.40 -15.49
C LYS A 144 12.75 4.03 -14.65
N TRP A 145 12.73 3.85 -13.33
CA TRP A 145 11.68 4.36 -12.48
C TRP A 145 12.07 5.73 -11.94
N ALA A 146 11.30 6.75 -12.28
CA ALA A 146 11.53 8.09 -11.76
C ALA A 146 11.25 8.17 -10.25
N THR A 147 10.25 7.42 -9.76
CA THR A 147 9.90 7.26 -8.35
C THR A 147 8.90 6.10 -8.22
N PHE A 148 8.64 5.62 -7.00
CA PHE A 148 7.67 4.54 -6.71
C PHE A 148 7.14 4.63 -5.28
N ALA A 149 6.07 3.91 -4.99
CA ALA A 149 5.55 3.73 -3.64
C ALA A 149 4.83 2.39 -3.45
N VAL A 150 4.68 1.97 -2.19
CA VAL A 150 3.83 0.83 -1.78
C VAL A 150 2.45 1.31 -1.36
N GLY A 151 1.45 0.42 -1.48
CA GLY A 151 0.06 0.64 -1.10
C GLY A 151 -0.49 2.02 -1.51
N PRO A 152 -0.94 2.84 -0.55
CA PRO A 152 -1.02 2.57 0.90
C PRO A 152 -2.18 1.63 1.25
N GLY A 153 -2.23 1.18 2.51
CA GLY A 153 -3.33 0.38 3.05
C GLY A 153 -2.88 -0.95 3.61
N HIS A 154 -3.17 -2.09 2.99
CA HIS A 154 -2.71 -3.40 3.46
C HIS A 154 -2.21 -4.28 2.32
N GLY A 155 -1.25 -5.13 2.61
CA GLY A 155 -0.87 -6.27 1.79
C GLY A 155 -1.73 -7.49 2.11
N VAL A 156 -1.55 -8.56 1.35
CA VAL A 156 -2.33 -9.81 1.47
C VAL A 156 -1.39 -11.00 1.54
N GLN A 157 -1.74 -12.00 2.35
CA GLN A 157 -1.16 -13.34 2.26
C GLN A 157 -2.13 -14.24 1.51
N LEU A 158 -1.68 -14.79 0.38
CA LEU A 158 -2.48 -15.69 -0.47
C LEU A 158 -2.63 -17.06 0.20
N SER A 159 -3.59 -17.85 -0.28
CA SER A 159 -3.80 -19.23 0.12
C SER A 159 -2.57 -20.13 -0.07
N SER A 160 -1.70 -19.78 -1.04
CA SER A 160 -0.41 -20.43 -1.26
C SER A 160 0.63 -20.13 -0.17
N GLY A 161 0.38 -19.14 0.69
CA GLY A 161 1.30 -18.63 1.70
C GLY A 161 2.13 -17.44 1.24
N ARG A 162 2.13 -17.11 -0.07
CA ARG A 162 2.84 -15.95 -0.64
C ARG A 162 2.35 -14.66 0.00
N LEU A 163 3.28 -13.82 0.43
CA LEU A 163 3.00 -12.44 0.87
C LEU A 163 3.03 -11.51 -0.34
N VAL A 164 2.09 -10.59 -0.44
CA VAL A 164 1.97 -9.64 -1.55
C VAL A 164 1.78 -8.22 -1.02
N ILE A 165 2.63 -7.30 -1.46
CA ILE A 165 2.57 -5.87 -1.15
C ILE A 165 2.22 -5.11 -2.43
N PRO A 166 1.03 -4.48 -2.53
CA PRO A 166 0.69 -3.67 -3.69
C PRO A 166 1.62 -2.46 -3.82
N ALA A 167 1.94 -2.05 -5.03
CA ALA A 167 2.85 -0.94 -5.30
C ALA A 167 2.56 -0.28 -6.66
N TYR A 168 3.18 0.87 -6.91
CA TYR A 168 3.18 1.51 -8.22
C TYR A 168 4.49 2.27 -8.47
N ALA A 169 4.84 2.43 -9.75
CA ALA A 169 6.03 3.15 -10.16
C ALA A 169 5.77 4.07 -11.36
N TYR A 170 6.45 5.21 -11.38
CA TYR A 170 6.48 6.12 -12.53
C TYR A 170 7.59 5.71 -13.49
N TYR A 171 7.23 4.96 -14.53
CA TYR A 171 8.17 4.40 -15.50
C TYR A 171 8.50 5.38 -16.63
N VAL A 172 9.78 5.55 -16.93
CA VAL A 172 10.30 6.36 -18.03
C VAL A 172 10.29 5.51 -19.32
N HIS A 173 9.25 5.66 -20.14
CA HIS A 173 9.06 4.84 -21.35
C HIS A 173 10.04 5.16 -22.48
N LYS A 174 10.50 6.41 -22.55
CA LYS A 174 11.36 6.89 -23.62
C LYS A 174 12.40 7.81 -23.04
N SER A 175 13.62 7.71 -23.54
CA SER A 175 14.70 8.66 -23.29
C SER A 175 15.39 8.92 -24.62
N TRP A 176 15.69 10.17 -24.91
CA TRP A 176 16.38 10.61 -26.11
C TRP A 176 17.57 11.48 -25.71
N LEU A 177 18.78 11.04 -26.06
CA LEU A 177 20.05 11.72 -25.72
C LEU A 177 20.20 12.04 -24.22
N GLY A 178 19.74 11.14 -23.34
CA GLY A 178 19.74 11.35 -21.88
C GLY A 178 18.61 12.26 -21.36
N TYR A 179 17.83 12.88 -22.24
CA TYR A 179 16.66 13.68 -21.91
C TYR A 179 15.38 12.88 -22.10
N SER A 180 14.43 13.00 -21.18
CA SER A 180 13.10 12.46 -21.34
C SER A 180 12.13 13.51 -20.89
N PHE A 181 11.11 13.73 -21.72
CA PHE A 181 10.08 14.66 -21.38
C PHE A 181 9.13 14.10 -20.31
N PRO A 182 8.52 14.96 -19.46
CA PRO A 182 7.63 14.50 -18.41
C PRO A 182 6.46 13.62 -18.88
N TRP A 183 5.93 13.84 -20.09
CA TRP A 183 4.81 13.05 -20.63
C TRP A 183 5.20 11.62 -21.07
N TRP A 184 6.50 11.31 -21.13
CA TRP A 184 7.00 9.94 -21.33
C TRP A 184 7.12 9.16 -20.02
N VAL A 185 6.93 9.81 -18.88
CA VAL A 185 6.85 9.15 -17.59
C VAL A 185 5.39 8.79 -17.31
N LYS A 186 5.10 7.51 -17.11
CA LYS A 186 3.73 7.01 -16.88
C LYS A 186 3.68 6.12 -15.64
N PRO A 187 2.66 6.28 -14.78
CA PRO A 187 2.51 5.44 -13.60
C PRO A 187 1.92 4.08 -13.96
N HIS A 188 2.44 3.02 -13.35
CA HIS A 188 1.95 1.65 -13.48
C HIS A 188 2.00 0.94 -12.14
N CYS A 189 0.89 0.31 -11.75
CA CYS A 189 0.83 -0.55 -10.59
C CYS A 189 1.53 -1.90 -10.83
N PHE A 190 2.00 -2.50 -9.75
CA PHE A 190 2.63 -3.81 -9.66
C PHE A 190 2.54 -4.31 -8.21
N SER A 191 3.28 -5.35 -7.86
CA SER A 191 3.42 -5.85 -6.49
C SER A 191 4.86 -6.27 -6.17
N PHE A 192 5.24 -6.12 -4.91
CA PHE A 192 6.32 -6.92 -4.32
C PHE A 192 5.73 -8.19 -3.74
N TYR A 193 6.51 -9.27 -3.72
CA TYR A 193 6.06 -10.52 -3.12
C TYR A 193 7.20 -11.31 -2.49
N SER A 194 6.84 -12.21 -1.57
CA SER A 194 7.75 -13.15 -0.92
C SER A 194 7.10 -14.52 -0.81
N ASP A 195 7.86 -15.56 -1.17
CA ASP A 195 7.46 -16.96 -1.12
C ASP A 195 8.05 -17.72 0.08
N ASP A 196 8.92 -17.07 0.86
CA ASP A 196 9.74 -17.70 1.91
C ASP A 196 9.51 -17.10 3.30
N GLY A 197 8.33 -16.49 3.52
CA GLY A 197 7.95 -15.89 4.81
C GLY A 197 8.63 -14.55 5.07
N GLY A 198 8.98 -13.81 4.01
CA GLY A 198 9.57 -12.47 4.09
C GLY A 198 11.09 -12.45 4.19
N GLN A 199 11.78 -13.58 3.96
CA GLN A 199 13.25 -13.64 3.96
C GLN A 199 13.83 -13.00 2.70
N THR A 200 13.20 -13.25 1.55
CA THR A 200 13.53 -12.60 0.28
C THR A 200 12.29 -12.00 -0.36
N TRP A 201 12.52 -10.91 -1.11
CA TRP A 201 11.48 -10.17 -1.79
C TRP A 201 11.81 -10.03 -3.27
N ALA A 202 10.80 -10.25 -4.10
CA ALA A 202 10.84 -10.05 -5.54
C ALA A 202 9.73 -9.08 -5.96
N ARG A 203 9.71 -8.75 -7.25
CA ARG A 203 8.79 -7.80 -7.86
C ARG A 203 8.10 -8.44 -9.07
N SER A 204 6.81 -8.18 -9.24
CA SER A 204 6.06 -8.52 -10.44
C SER A 204 6.25 -7.53 -11.58
N GLU A 205 5.81 -7.91 -12.78
CA GLU A 205 5.84 -6.99 -13.92
C GLU A 205 4.91 -5.79 -13.69
N LEU A 206 5.32 -4.62 -14.19
CA LEU A 206 4.46 -3.45 -14.25
C LEU A 206 3.29 -3.70 -15.19
N LEU A 207 2.08 -3.31 -14.77
CA LEU A 207 0.90 -3.27 -15.65
C LEU A 207 1.00 -2.10 -16.64
N LYS A 208 1.92 -2.21 -17.61
CA LYS A 208 2.26 -1.16 -18.58
C LYS A 208 1.11 -0.80 -19.53
N ALA A 209 0.08 -1.64 -19.61
CA ALA A 209 -1.09 -1.45 -20.46
C ALA A 209 -2.02 -0.32 -19.98
N LEU A 210 -2.06 -0.03 -18.67
CA LEU A 210 -2.92 0.99 -18.07
C LEU A 210 -2.10 2.02 -17.28
N LYS A 211 -2.55 3.27 -17.25
CA LYS A 211 -1.97 4.29 -16.37
C LYS A 211 -2.60 4.19 -14.99
N THR A 212 -1.86 3.67 -14.02
CA THR A 212 -2.36 3.31 -12.68
C THR A 212 -1.38 3.69 -11.58
N THR A 213 -1.91 4.16 -10.45
CA THR A 213 -1.14 4.51 -9.24
C THR A 213 -1.53 3.62 -8.07
N GLU A 214 -1.91 4.18 -6.90
CA GLU A 214 -2.25 3.44 -5.69
C GLU A 214 -3.24 2.30 -5.99
N CYS A 215 -2.90 1.10 -5.53
CA CYS A 215 -3.70 -0.09 -5.72
C CYS A 215 -3.80 -0.90 -4.43
N GLN A 216 -4.80 -1.78 -4.37
CA GLN A 216 -4.90 -2.84 -3.38
C GLN A 216 -5.24 -4.15 -4.09
N MET A 217 -4.92 -5.25 -3.41
CA MET A 217 -5.05 -6.58 -3.98
C MET A 217 -5.76 -7.51 -3.00
N ALA A 218 -6.57 -8.42 -3.55
CA ALA A 218 -7.24 -9.48 -2.80
C ALA A 218 -7.19 -10.77 -3.61
N GLU A 219 -7.08 -11.90 -2.91
CA GLU A 219 -7.29 -13.21 -3.53
C GLU A 219 -8.81 -13.40 -3.72
N VAL A 220 -9.22 -13.79 -4.92
CA VAL A 220 -10.62 -14.02 -5.26
C VAL A 220 -10.76 -15.33 -6.02
N THR A 221 -11.91 -15.98 -5.86
CA THR A 221 -12.24 -17.18 -6.64
C THR A 221 -12.77 -16.77 -8.02
N GLY A 222 -12.03 -17.16 -9.06
CA GLY A 222 -12.40 -16.97 -10.45
C GLY A 222 -13.61 -17.81 -10.86
N LYS A 223 -14.12 -17.56 -12.07
CA LYS A 223 -15.30 -18.27 -12.63
C LYS A 223 -15.07 -19.78 -12.80
N ASP A 224 -13.82 -20.19 -12.93
CA ASP A 224 -13.36 -21.58 -13.05
C ASP A 224 -13.01 -22.21 -11.70
N ASN A 225 -13.44 -21.60 -10.58
CA ASN A 225 -13.11 -21.98 -9.20
C ASN A 225 -11.62 -21.95 -8.85
N ARG A 226 -10.76 -21.32 -9.67
CA ARG A 226 -9.35 -21.11 -9.31
C ARG A 226 -9.18 -19.84 -8.49
N GLN A 227 -8.27 -19.86 -7.53
CA GLN A 227 -7.86 -18.63 -6.85
C GLN A 227 -7.01 -17.79 -7.79
N VAL A 228 -7.35 -16.51 -7.90
CA VAL A 228 -6.61 -15.52 -8.69
C VAL A 228 -6.37 -14.29 -7.83
N LEU A 229 -5.24 -13.61 -8.08
CA LEU A 229 -4.98 -12.34 -7.46
C LEU A 229 -5.68 -11.24 -8.26
N TYR A 230 -6.64 -10.55 -7.63
CA TYR A 230 -7.31 -9.39 -8.19
C TYR A 230 -6.64 -8.11 -7.68
N CYS A 231 -6.33 -7.20 -8.61
CA CYS A 231 -5.79 -5.88 -8.35
C CYS A 231 -6.82 -4.82 -8.72
N ASN A 232 -7.10 -3.91 -7.78
CA ASN A 232 -7.96 -2.76 -7.98
C ASN A 232 -7.13 -1.48 -7.81
N ALA A 233 -6.91 -0.76 -8.90
CA ALA A 233 -5.99 0.37 -8.95
C ALA A 233 -6.69 1.69 -9.30
N ARG A 234 -6.20 2.79 -8.71
CA ARG A 234 -6.57 4.15 -9.11
C ARG A 234 -6.12 4.37 -10.54
N SER A 235 -6.97 5.01 -11.34
CA SER A 235 -6.65 5.37 -12.71
C SER A 235 -7.09 6.80 -13.05
N LEU A 236 -6.43 7.39 -14.04
CA LEU A 236 -6.77 8.70 -14.61
C LEU A 236 -7.87 8.63 -15.68
N HIS A 237 -8.49 7.45 -15.87
CA HIS A 237 -9.49 7.20 -16.93
C HIS A 237 -10.93 7.19 -16.42
N LYS A 238 -11.25 7.98 -15.38
CA LYS A 238 -12.60 8.13 -14.77
C LYS A 238 -13.19 6.87 -14.11
N PHE A 239 -12.51 5.73 -14.19
CA PHE A 239 -12.93 4.46 -13.60
C PHE A 239 -11.74 3.79 -12.95
N ARG A 240 -11.98 2.93 -11.95
CA ARG A 240 -10.95 2.05 -11.40
C ARG A 240 -10.43 1.12 -12.50
N ALA A 241 -9.13 0.87 -12.47
CA ALA A 241 -8.52 -0.18 -13.26
C ALA A 241 -8.58 -1.48 -12.46
N GLU A 242 -8.96 -2.56 -13.13
CA GLU A 242 -8.99 -3.90 -12.59
C GLU A 242 -7.99 -4.76 -13.36
N ALA A 243 -7.29 -5.64 -12.66
CA ALA A 243 -6.44 -6.62 -13.29
C ALA A 243 -6.44 -7.94 -12.50
N TYR A 244 -6.22 -9.05 -13.19
CA TYR A 244 -6.22 -10.39 -12.62
C TYR A 244 -4.93 -11.11 -12.96
N SER A 245 -4.41 -11.84 -11.98
CA SER A 245 -3.23 -12.67 -12.12
C SER A 245 -3.55 -14.10 -11.69
N ALA A 246 -3.38 -15.03 -12.62
CA ALA A 246 -3.52 -16.47 -12.38
C ALA A 246 -2.22 -17.11 -11.85
N ASP A 247 -1.10 -16.38 -11.86
CA ASP A 247 0.23 -16.82 -11.45
C ASP A 247 0.67 -16.19 -10.12
N SER A 248 -0.28 -16.03 -9.19
CA SER A 248 -0.04 -15.52 -7.83
C SER A 248 0.61 -14.12 -7.79
N GLY A 249 0.28 -13.28 -8.74
CA GLY A 249 0.71 -11.88 -8.81
C GLY A 249 1.99 -11.63 -9.59
N CYS A 250 2.57 -12.61 -10.29
CA CYS A 250 3.77 -12.38 -11.11
C CYS A 250 3.45 -11.55 -12.37
N HIS A 251 2.31 -11.82 -13.01
CA HIS A 251 1.86 -11.12 -14.21
C HIS A 251 0.34 -10.88 -14.19
N PHE A 252 -0.08 -9.69 -14.61
CA PHE A 252 -1.48 -9.27 -14.67
C PHE A 252 -1.98 -9.26 -16.13
N ALA A 253 -2.27 -10.46 -16.66
CA ALA A 253 -2.64 -10.65 -18.07
C ALA A 253 -3.97 -9.98 -18.42
N ASP A 254 -5.01 -10.30 -17.65
CA ASP A 254 -6.35 -9.78 -17.87
C ASP A 254 -6.52 -8.46 -17.13
N HIS A 255 -6.89 -7.41 -17.86
CA HIS A 255 -7.06 -6.08 -17.29
C HIS A 255 -8.13 -5.26 -18.03
N ALA A 256 -8.84 -4.40 -17.30
CA ALA A 256 -9.90 -3.57 -17.85
C ALA A 256 -10.14 -2.32 -17.00
N LEU A 257 -10.88 -1.36 -17.57
CA LEU A 257 -11.49 -0.28 -16.80
C LEU A 257 -12.87 -0.73 -16.31
N CYS A 258 -13.08 -0.72 -15.00
CA CYS A 258 -14.33 -1.14 -14.39
C CYS A 258 -15.36 -0.02 -14.39
N LYS A 259 -16.26 -0.05 -15.37
CA LYS A 259 -17.29 1.00 -15.54
C LYS A 259 -18.26 1.11 -14.37
N GLN A 260 -18.33 0.11 -13.49
CA GLN A 260 -19.16 0.13 -12.28
C GLN A 260 -18.50 0.87 -11.12
N LEU A 261 -17.18 1.07 -11.17
CA LEU A 261 -16.39 1.73 -10.14
C LEU A 261 -15.84 3.05 -10.68
N CYS A 262 -16.66 4.09 -10.62
CA CYS A 262 -16.27 5.44 -11.05
C CYS A 262 -15.19 6.05 -10.15
N GLU A 263 -14.36 6.89 -10.76
CA GLU A 263 -13.30 7.66 -10.12
C GLU A 263 -13.52 9.16 -10.35
N LEU A 264 -13.04 9.96 -9.40
CA LEU A 264 -12.95 11.41 -9.57
C LEU A 264 -11.98 11.75 -10.73
N PRO A 265 -12.00 12.98 -11.29
CA PRO A 265 -11.10 13.36 -12.39
C PRO A 265 -9.61 13.15 -12.09
N SER A 266 -9.19 13.34 -10.85
CA SER A 266 -7.83 13.05 -10.38
C SER A 266 -7.65 11.62 -9.86
N GLY A 267 -8.72 10.84 -9.75
CA GLY A 267 -8.80 9.60 -8.99
C GLY A 267 -8.61 9.77 -7.48
N CYS A 268 -8.85 8.71 -6.73
CA CYS A 268 -8.55 8.61 -5.30
C CYS A 268 -8.01 7.21 -4.97
N GLN A 269 -7.31 7.06 -3.84
CA GLN A 269 -7.00 5.73 -3.32
C GLN A 269 -8.31 5.03 -2.91
N GLY A 270 -8.36 3.71 -3.09
CA GLY A 270 -9.50 2.88 -2.71
C GLY A 270 -9.01 1.58 -2.06
N SER A 271 -9.90 0.94 -1.30
CA SER A 271 -9.57 -0.31 -0.59
C SER A 271 -10.48 -1.45 -1.00
N ILE A 272 -9.92 -2.67 -1.02
CA ILE A 272 -10.62 -3.93 -1.25
C ILE A 272 -10.14 -4.97 -0.24
N THR A 273 -11.04 -5.85 0.19
CA THR A 273 -10.73 -6.99 1.05
C THR A 273 -11.56 -8.18 0.60
N GLU A 274 -11.05 -9.40 0.78
CA GLU A 274 -11.88 -10.58 0.65
C GLU A 274 -12.91 -10.63 1.79
N ALA A 275 -14.17 -10.95 1.47
CA ALA A 275 -15.18 -11.26 2.47
C ALA A 275 -15.35 -12.78 2.55
N SER A 276 -14.87 -13.41 3.64
CA SER A 276 -15.08 -14.85 3.81
C SER A 276 -16.57 -15.17 4.03
N PRO A 277 -17.19 -16.06 3.23
CA PRO A 277 -18.62 -16.40 3.36
C PRO A 277 -19.01 -17.14 4.65
N SER A 278 -18.05 -17.56 5.47
CA SER A 278 -18.26 -18.49 6.60
C SER A 278 -18.55 -17.82 7.96
N SER A 279 -18.76 -16.51 8.03
CA SER A 279 -19.06 -15.79 9.27
C SER A 279 -20.55 -15.53 9.52
N ALA A 280 -21.46 -16.38 9.01
CA ALA A 280 -22.87 -16.31 9.38
C ALA A 280 -23.15 -16.61 10.87
N SER A 281 -22.15 -17.09 11.63
CA SER A 281 -22.24 -17.37 13.08
C SER A 281 -21.17 -16.70 13.94
N CYS A 282 -20.26 -15.90 13.36
CA CYS A 282 -19.33 -15.05 14.11
C CYS A 282 -19.61 -13.61 13.68
N PHE A 283 -19.97 -12.74 14.62
CA PHE A 283 -20.13 -11.30 14.38
C PHE A 283 -18.94 -10.74 13.60
N GLY A 284 -19.09 -10.61 12.28
CA GLY A 284 -18.06 -10.07 11.41
C GLY A 284 -17.92 -8.59 11.70
N VAL A 285 -16.89 -8.21 12.44
CA VAL A 285 -16.58 -6.78 12.66
C VAL A 285 -15.92 -6.24 11.40
N GLN A 286 -16.67 -5.49 10.60
CA GLN A 286 -16.10 -4.71 9.52
C GLN A 286 -15.52 -3.41 10.10
N CYS A 287 -14.18 -3.35 10.22
CA CYS A 287 -13.47 -2.15 10.67
C CYS A 287 -12.98 -1.35 9.46
N SER A 288 -13.31 -0.06 9.42
CA SER A 288 -12.73 0.91 8.48
C SER A 288 -12.13 2.08 9.25
N ILE A 289 -10.96 2.57 8.84
CA ILE A 289 -10.40 3.80 9.37
C ILE A 289 -10.95 4.98 8.55
N GLU A 290 -11.73 5.85 9.20
CA GLU A 290 -12.15 7.13 8.62
C GLU A 290 -11.32 8.26 9.24
N ILE A 291 -10.53 8.96 8.44
CA ILE A 291 -9.81 10.16 8.87
C ILE A 291 -10.70 11.37 8.55
N LYS A 292 -11.31 11.97 9.58
CA LYS A 292 -12.06 13.23 9.42
C LYS A 292 -11.12 14.43 9.50
N ASN A 293 -11.03 15.18 8.42
CA ASN A 293 -10.47 16.52 8.45
C ASN A 293 -11.55 17.47 8.99
N LEU A 294 -11.41 17.88 10.25
CA LEU A 294 -12.19 19.01 10.76
C LEU A 294 -11.71 20.26 9.99
N ASN A 295 -12.62 20.85 9.21
CA ASN A 295 -12.47 21.99 8.29
C ASN A 295 -12.16 21.62 6.83
N SER A 296 -13.20 21.17 6.12
CA SER A 296 -13.45 21.52 4.71
C SER A 296 -14.80 22.19 4.63
#